data_AF-A0A016VK62-F1
#
_entry.id   AF-A0A016VK62-F1
#
_cell.length_a   1.000
_cell.length_b   1.000
_cell.length_c   1.000
_cell.angle_alpha   90.00
_cell.angle_beta   90.00
_cell.angle_gamma   90.00
#
_symmetry.space_group_name_H-M   'P 1'
#
loop_
_entity.id
_entity.type
_entity.pdbx_description
1 polymer ?
#
loop_
_entity_poly.entity_id
_entity_poly.type
_entity_poly.pdbx_seq_one_letter_code
_entity_poly.pdbx_strand_id
1 'polypeptide(L)'
;MDDIDLSRAEVGDLVFLAKNNTPCAFERAISDVASSPYYHVAIVVRNKRLVHALPRGVLHQTVGEMVADCEPDRIEIVHVEASEAAKIKAAQYAETKIGMPYNDIFAADCINSDGVESYYCSQLVTEAYEGEIEFPEHKLNFKDEHGEILEYWQKYYEERGRHVPQDEPGSHPASIRRASALEMRLTRHLQKYMLDCKGVTEALHFVGGAQVHLNSGKKFNVVEPRSGKTLTECHAATAEEVKNAVETAHKALPTWASMGWLKRGEVLRKTAELLGKHCEEIARWECIDNGKPISEARMDVLSCIDTFNYYAGAGQSLAGLHLPLNQDLFAYTKREPLGVVGCIGAWNYPIQTCTWKVAPALACGNAVVYKPSPLAPVSAVLLGQILQMAGLPAGAYNVVQGDSETGSALIQNPLVKKISFTGSVPTGKKIMQGCAERNVKPVTLELGGKSSLIIFDDADIDSAVSGAMMANFFSQGQVCTNASKVLVHRSLVDEFVTRLREKTSAMRVGDPLEEETKVGAHISRQHMDNVKKYIDG
;
A
#
# COMPACT_ATOMS: atom_id res chain seq x y z
N MET A 1 14.89 -10.67 -6.23
CA MET A 1 15.27 -9.35 -6.79
C MET A 1 15.08 -9.31 -8.31
N ASP A 2 14.70 -10.41 -8.96
CA ASP A 2 14.60 -10.56 -10.42
C ASP A 2 13.42 -9.84 -11.11
N ASP A 3 12.69 -8.97 -10.40
CA ASP A 3 11.35 -8.54 -10.82
C ASP A 3 11.24 -7.05 -11.19
N ILE A 4 12.32 -6.27 -11.18
CA ILE A 4 12.28 -4.87 -11.65
C ILE A 4 12.46 -4.87 -13.15
N ASP A 5 11.38 -5.23 -13.85
CA ASP A 5 11.37 -5.36 -15.29
C ASP A 5 11.20 -3.99 -15.97
N LEU A 6 12.18 -3.61 -16.79
CA LEU A 6 12.16 -2.43 -17.66
C LEU A 6 11.33 -2.65 -18.94
N SER A 7 10.50 -3.69 -19.01
CA SER A 7 9.64 -3.96 -20.17
C SER A 7 8.78 -2.76 -20.59
N ARG A 8 8.39 -1.91 -19.63
CA ARG A 8 7.62 -0.67 -19.87
C ARG A 8 8.46 0.60 -20.03
N ALA A 9 9.78 0.52 -19.86
CA ALA A 9 10.70 1.64 -20.07
C ALA A 9 11.13 1.70 -21.54
N GLU A 10 11.27 2.87 -22.11
CA GLU A 10 11.82 3.10 -23.45
C GLU A 10 13.30 3.46 -23.39
N VAL A 11 14.01 3.33 -24.52
CA VAL A 11 15.35 3.90 -24.62
C VAL A 11 15.25 5.41 -24.39
N GLY A 12 16.12 5.95 -23.54
CA GLY A 12 16.13 7.35 -23.12
C GLY A 12 15.31 7.65 -21.86
N ASP A 13 14.42 6.76 -21.41
CA ASP A 13 13.73 6.95 -20.12
C ASP A 13 14.74 7.03 -18.97
N LEU A 14 14.37 7.72 -17.89
CA LEU A 14 15.23 7.91 -16.72
C LEU A 14 14.79 6.99 -15.57
N VAL A 15 15.76 6.50 -14.81
CA VAL A 15 15.52 5.73 -13.59
C VAL A 15 16.10 6.48 -12.40
N PHE A 16 15.23 6.96 -11.52
CA PHE A 16 15.61 7.66 -10.30
C PHE A 16 15.64 6.72 -9.11
N LEU A 17 16.61 6.94 -8.23
CA LEU A 17 16.70 6.25 -6.95
C LEU A 17 16.45 7.22 -5.81
N ALA A 18 15.66 6.79 -4.84
CA ALA A 18 15.35 7.55 -3.65
C ALA A 18 15.60 6.75 -2.36
N LYS A 19 15.97 7.48 -1.31
CA LYS A 19 16.09 6.98 0.06
C LYS A 19 15.12 7.72 0.98
N ASN A 20 14.46 6.95 1.85
CA ASN A 20 13.48 7.45 2.83
C ASN A 20 14.15 7.84 4.15
N ASN A 21 15.33 7.28 4.45
CA ASN A 21 16.20 7.65 5.55
C ASN A 21 17.65 7.61 5.06
N THR A 22 18.50 8.46 5.64
CA THR A 22 19.86 8.64 5.16
C THR A 22 20.87 7.95 6.10
N PRO A 23 21.28 6.69 5.82
CA PRO A 23 22.02 5.86 6.78
C PRO A 23 23.44 6.32 7.06
N CYS A 24 24.14 6.93 6.10
CA CYS A 24 25.55 7.32 6.25
C CYS A 24 25.75 8.85 6.23
N ALA A 25 26.90 9.31 6.73
CA ALA A 25 27.23 10.74 6.79
C ALA A 25 27.34 11.38 5.39
N PHE A 26 27.82 10.63 4.40
CA PHE A 26 27.96 11.10 3.02
C PHE A 26 26.62 11.36 2.34
N GLU A 27 25.69 10.42 2.43
CA GLU A 27 24.36 10.59 1.85
C GLU A 27 23.60 11.73 2.56
N ARG A 28 23.84 11.93 3.87
CA ARG A 28 23.27 13.07 4.62
C ARG A 28 23.79 14.38 4.08
N ALA A 29 25.10 14.47 3.88
CA ALA A 29 25.71 15.65 3.29
C ALA A 29 25.16 15.95 1.88
N ILE A 30 24.95 14.92 1.04
CA ILE A 30 24.31 15.10 -0.29
C ILE A 30 22.89 15.66 -0.16
N SER A 31 22.10 15.14 0.78
CA SER A 31 20.73 15.64 0.98
C SER A 31 20.66 17.10 1.42
N ASP A 32 21.70 17.63 2.07
CA ASP A 32 21.79 19.05 2.45
C ASP A 32 21.88 19.99 1.24
N VAL A 33 22.28 19.47 0.07
CA VAL A 33 22.43 20.26 -1.17
C VAL A 33 21.08 20.58 -1.84
N ALA A 34 20.09 19.69 -1.74
CA ALA A 34 18.82 19.84 -2.44
C ALA A 34 17.56 19.48 -1.64
N SER A 35 17.70 19.11 -0.35
CA SER A 35 16.61 18.69 0.56
C SER A 35 15.59 17.77 -0.10
N SER A 36 16.06 16.66 -0.67
CA SER A 36 15.26 15.78 -1.52
C SER A 36 15.59 14.30 -1.28
N PRO A 37 14.61 13.38 -1.40
CA PRO A 37 14.88 11.96 -1.25
C PRO A 37 15.63 11.35 -2.46
N TYR A 38 15.67 12.03 -3.61
CA TYR A 38 16.35 11.52 -4.81
C TYR A 38 17.85 11.79 -4.77
N TYR A 39 18.64 10.73 -4.77
CA TYR A 39 20.10 10.83 -4.67
C TYR A 39 20.82 10.28 -5.90
N HIS A 40 20.13 9.56 -6.79
CA HIS A 40 20.74 8.98 -8.00
C HIS A 40 19.80 9.02 -9.19
N VAL A 41 20.38 9.04 -10.39
CA VAL A 41 19.65 8.91 -11.66
C VAL A 41 20.46 8.08 -12.67
N ALA A 42 19.77 7.34 -13.53
CA ALA A 42 20.34 6.55 -14.62
C ALA A 42 19.53 6.73 -15.92
N ILE A 43 20.17 6.51 -17.07
CA ILE A 43 19.51 6.52 -18.39
C ILE A 43 19.29 5.10 -18.87
N VAL A 44 18.07 4.79 -19.34
CA VAL A 44 17.75 3.52 -19.99
C VAL A 44 18.34 3.51 -21.40
N VAL A 45 19.16 2.51 -21.69
CA VAL A 45 19.79 2.31 -23.01
C VAL A 45 19.25 1.03 -23.67
N ARG A 46 19.82 0.65 -24.83
CA ARG A 46 19.38 -0.52 -25.58
C ARG A 46 19.48 -1.80 -24.74
N ASN A 47 18.69 -2.81 -25.10
CA ASN A 47 18.59 -4.08 -24.38
C ASN A 47 18.17 -3.94 -22.91
N LYS A 48 17.47 -2.85 -22.56
CA LYS A 48 16.93 -2.61 -21.21
C LYS A 48 18.04 -2.62 -20.14
N ARG A 49 19.16 -1.99 -20.46
CA ARG A 49 20.24 -1.75 -19.51
C ARG A 49 20.26 -0.27 -19.12
N LEU A 50 21.03 0.04 -18.10
CA LEU A 50 21.16 1.36 -17.54
C LEU A 50 22.59 1.84 -17.67
N VAL A 51 22.75 3.11 -18.02
CA VAL A 51 24.03 3.81 -17.92
C VAL A 51 23.91 4.91 -16.86
N HIS A 52 24.85 4.93 -15.93
CA HIS A 52 24.90 5.84 -14.79
C HIS A 52 26.32 5.90 -14.23
N ALA A 53 26.64 6.92 -13.44
CA ALA A 53 27.96 7.08 -12.84
C ALA A 53 27.93 6.75 -11.34
N LEU A 54 28.86 5.90 -10.88
CA LEU A 54 29.12 5.58 -9.47
C LEU A 54 30.57 5.96 -9.13
N PRO A 55 30.99 5.99 -7.85
CA PRO A 55 32.39 6.31 -7.47
C PRO A 55 33.49 5.52 -8.20
N ARG A 56 33.14 4.36 -8.78
CA ARG A 56 34.03 3.52 -9.60
C ARG A 56 33.98 3.81 -11.12
N GLY A 57 33.29 4.86 -11.54
CA GLY A 57 33.15 5.31 -12.93
C GLY A 57 31.74 5.20 -13.51
N VAL A 58 31.62 5.51 -14.80
CA VAL A 58 30.39 5.33 -15.59
C VAL A 58 30.23 3.87 -15.98
N LEU A 59 29.11 3.27 -15.58
CA LEU A 59 28.85 1.84 -15.68
C LEU A 59 27.67 1.55 -16.59
N HIS A 60 27.65 0.31 -17.09
CA HIS A 60 26.56 -0.24 -17.88
C HIS A 60 26.00 -1.48 -17.19
N GLN A 61 24.85 -1.34 -16.54
CA GLN A 61 24.31 -2.33 -15.59
C GLN A 61 22.87 -2.74 -15.91
N THR A 62 22.45 -3.88 -15.41
CA THR A 62 21.03 -4.22 -15.25
C THR A 62 20.43 -3.45 -14.07
N VAL A 63 19.11 -3.35 -13.99
CA VAL A 63 18.46 -2.73 -12.83
C VAL A 63 18.78 -3.47 -11.53
N GLY A 64 18.85 -4.81 -11.57
CA GLY A 64 19.17 -5.62 -10.41
C GLY A 64 20.57 -5.32 -9.85
N GLU A 65 21.56 -5.17 -10.73
CA GLU A 65 22.92 -4.78 -10.36
C GLU A 65 22.95 -3.37 -9.75
N MET A 66 22.35 -2.38 -10.42
CA MET A 66 22.28 -1.01 -9.90
C MET A 66 21.60 -0.95 -8.51
N VAL A 67 20.53 -1.72 -8.32
CA VAL A 67 19.82 -1.77 -7.02
C VAL A 67 20.66 -2.43 -5.94
N ALA A 68 21.45 -3.44 -6.28
CA ALA A 68 22.38 -4.06 -5.36
C ALA A 68 23.53 -3.10 -4.97
N ASP A 69 24.00 -2.29 -5.92
CA ASP A 69 25.11 -1.36 -5.70
C ASP A 69 24.69 -0.08 -4.96
N CYS A 70 23.51 0.45 -5.26
CA CYS A 70 23.04 1.72 -4.70
C CYS A 70 22.17 1.56 -3.45
N GLU A 71 21.62 0.36 -3.22
CA GLU A 71 20.69 0.05 -2.11
C GLU A 71 19.58 1.11 -1.89
N PRO A 72 18.74 1.41 -2.90
CA PRO A 72 17.66 2.38 -2.74
C PRO A 72 16.50 1.85 -1.91
N ASP A 73 15.72 2.76 -1.31
CA ASP A 73 14.41 2.44 -0.72
C ASP A 73 13.29 2.49 -1.75
N ARG A 74 13.46 3.30 -2.81
CA ARG A 74 12.48 3.50 -3.88
C ARG A 74 13.17 3.71 -5.22
N ILE A 75 12.55 3.18 -6.27
CA ILE A 75 12.93 3.38 -7.68
C ILE A 75 11.76 4.02 -8.40
N GLU A 76 12.04 5.01 -9.24
CA GLU A 76 11.07 5.59 -10.17
C GLU A 76 11.57 5.46 -11.60
N ILE A 77 10.77 4.86 -12.48
CA ILE A 77 10.98 4.90 -13.92
C ILE A 77 10.13 6.05 -14.45
N VAL A 78 10.80 6.97 -15.13
CA VAL A 78 10.23 8.24 -15.57
C VAL A 78 10.40 8.33 -17.07
N HIS A 79 9.28 8.55 -17.76
CA HIS A 79 9.27 8.84 -19.17
C HIS A 79 9.88 10.21 -19.45
N VAL A 80 10.63 10.29 -20.54
CA VAL A 80 11.12 11.56 -21.06
C VAL A 80 10.28 11.96 -22.28
N GLU A 81 9.56 13.08 -22.18
CA GLU A 81 8.77 13.68 -23.25
C GLU A 81 9.67 14.40 -24.26
N ALA A 82 10.39 13.60 -25.06
CA ALA A 82 11.26 14.07 -26.14
C ALA A 82 11.09 13.21 -27.39
N SER A 83 11.56 13.71 -28.54
CA SER A 83 11.51 12.96 -29.80
C SER A 83 12.27 11.64 -29.68
N GLU A 84 11.85 10.61 -30.42
CA GLU A 84 12.52 9.31 -30.41
C GLU A 84 14.00 9.43 -30.81
N ALA A 85 14.31 10.32 -31.77
CA ALA A 85 15.68 10.61 -32.17
C ALA A 85 16.51 11.22 -31.03
N ALA A 86 15.94 12.16 -30.26
CA ALA A 86 16.61 12.77 -29.11
C ALA A 86 16.90 11.74 -28.02
N LYS A 87 15.93 10.88 -27.69
CA LYS A 87 16.09 9.80 -26.71
C LYS A 87 17.18 8.79 -27.11
N ILE A 88 17.23 8.42 -28.39
CA ILE A 88 18.26 7.52 -28.92
C ILE A 88 19.63 8.19 -28.86
N LYS A 89 19.73 9.47 -29.25
CA LYS A 89 20.96 10.26 -29.19
C LYS A 89 21.48 10.36 -27.75
N ALA A 90 20.62 10.65 -26.78
CA ALA A 90 20.97 10.72 -25.37
C ALA A 90 21.48 9.37 -24.83
N ALA A 91 20.80 8.28 -25.16
CA ALA A 91 21.24 6.94 -24.79
C ALA A 91 22.62 6.59 -25.40
N GLN A 92 22.84 6.90 -26.68
CA GLN A 92 24.11 6.68 -27.36
C GLN A 92 25.23 7.54 -26.77
N TYR A 93 24.94 8.81 -26.44
CA TYR A 93 25.89 9.67 -25.74
C TYR A 93 26.33 9.03 -24.43
N ALA A 94 25.38 8.60 -23.59
CA ALA A 94 25.71 7.95 -22.33
C ALA A 94 26.55 6.68 -22.52
N GLU A 95 26.23 5.85 -23.52
CA GLU A 95 27.02 4.66 -23.87
C GLU A 95 28.48 5.01 -24.24
N THR A 96 28.74 6.15 -24.90
CA THR A 96 30.11 6.58 -25.23
C THR A 96 30.95 6.96 -24.01
N LYS A 97 30.31 7.22 -22.86
CA LYS A 97 30.98 7.63 -21.62
C LYS A 97 31.27 6.45 -20.69
N ILE A 98 30.89 5.22 -21.03
CA ILE A 98 31.17 4.03 -20.22
C ILE A 98 32.68 3.90 -19.97
N GLY A 99 33.06 3.71 -18.71
CA GLY A 99 34.45 3.62 -18.27
C GLY A 99 35.10 4.96 -17.92
N MET A 100 34.44 6.09 -18.19
CA MET A 100 34.92 7.39 -17.71
C MET A 100 34.92 7.43 -16.17
N PRO A 101 35.89 8.12 -15.54
CA PRO A 101 35.93 8.28 -14.09
C PRO A 101 34.68 8.96 -13.52
N TYR A 102 34.47 8.76 -12.22
CA TYR A 102 33.47 9.50 -11.48
C TYR A 102 33.95 10.93 -11.26
N ASN A 103 33.08 11.91 -11.53
CA ASN A 103 33.44 13.30 -11.31
C ASN A 103 33.51 13.62 -9.83
N ASP A 104 34.27 14.65 -9.48
CA ASP A 104 34.08 15.30 -8.19
C ASP A 104 32.64 15.79 -8.14
N ILE A 105 31.93 15.36 -7.10
CA ILE A 105 30.49 15.59 -6.97
C ILE A 105 30.20 17.08 -7.20
N PHE A 106 29.22 17.36 -8.05
CA PHE A 106 28.76 18.70 -8.40
C PHE A 106 29.77 19.64 -9.11
N ALA A 107 30.92 19.15 -9.59
CA ALA A 107 31.85 19.97 -10.39
C ALA A 107 31.31 20.25 -11.79
N ALA A 108 30.89 21.50 -12.07
CA ALA A 108 30.13 21.87 -13.26
C ALA A 108 30.79 21.61 -14.63
N ASP A 109 32.11 21.43 -14.66
CA ASP A 109 32.92 21.32 -15.87
C ASP A 109 33.06 19.89 -16.42
N CYS A 110 32.47 18.89 -15.76
CA CYS A 110 32.66 17.46 -16.09
C CYS A 110 34.15 17.06 -16.10
N ILE A 111 34.98 17.72 -15.30
CA ILE A 111 36.41 17.43 -15.15
C ILE A 111 36.69 17.18 -13.66
N ASN A 112 37.32 16.05 -13.35
CA ASN A 112 37.67 15.74 -11.96
C ASN A 112 38.99 16.42 -11.54
N SER A 113 39.36 16.24 -10.27
CA SER A 113 40.58 16.75 -9.66
C SER A 113 41.89 16.30 -10.31
N ASP A 114 41.85 15.22 -11.11
CA ASP A 114 42.98 14.74 -11.90
C ASP A 114 43.06 15.37 -13.31
N GLY A 115 42.13 16.28 -13.65
CA GLY A 115 42.07 16.92 -14.96
C GLY A 115 41.51 16.01 -16.06
N VAL A 116 40.77 14.97 -15.70
CA VAL A 116 40.20 13.99 -16.63
C VAL A 116 38.70 14.22 -16.79
N GLU A 117 38.20 14.04 -18.02
CA GLU A 117 36.77 14.03 -18.31
C GLU A 117 36.07 12.95 -17.45
N SER A 118 35.02 13.34 -16.73
CA SER A 118 34.40 12.52 -15.72
C SER A 118 32.96 12.94 -15.47
N TYR A 119 32.14 12.05 -14.92
CA TYR A 119 30.71 12.33 -14.76
C TYR A 119 30.17 11.98 -13.37
N TYR A 120 29.34 12.86 -12.81
CA TYR A 120 28.37 12.53 -11.79
C TYR A 120 27.06 12.06 -12.43
N CYS A 121 26.23 11.30 -11.71
CA CYS A 121 25.04 10.66 -12.28
C CYS A 121 24.06 11.67 -12.90
N SER A 122 23.83 12.82 -12.28
CA SER A 122 22.97 13.87 -12.83
C SER A 122 23.61 14.62 -13.99
N GLN A 123 24.94 14.79 -14.00
CA GLN A 123 25.65 15.45 -15.09
C GLN A 123 25.59 14.63 -16.37
N LEU A 124 25.80 13.32 -16.26
CA LEU A 124 25.67 12.41 -17.39
C LEU A 124 24.30 12.55 -18.08
N VAL A 125 23.23 12.75 -17.29
CA VAL A 125 21.87 12.95 -17.80
C VAL A 125 21.68 14.33 -18.43
N THR A 126 22.14 15.39 -17.77
CA THR A 126 21.99 16.76 -18.30
C THR A 126 22.76 16.93 -19.61
N GLU A 127 23.97 16.38 -19.70
CA GLU A 127 24.80 16.43 -20.91
C GLU A 127 24.23 15.56 -22.03
N ALA A 128 23.70 14.37 -21.71
CA ALA A 128 23.11 13.49 -22.72
C ALA A 128 21.91 14.12 -23.45
N TYR A 129 21.17 14.99 -22.76
CA TYR A 129 20.00 15.68 -23.29
C TYR A 129 20.26 17.16 -23.61
N GLU A 130 21.52 17.60 -23.64
CA GLU A 130 21.87 18.98 -23.94
C GLU A 130 21.29 19.42 -25.29
N GLY A 131 20.61 20.56 -25.28
CA GLY A 131 19.94 21.14 -26.46
C GLY A 131 18.62 20.47 -26.86
N GLU A 132 18.23 19.37 -26.21
CA GLU A 132 16.95 18.67 -26.46
C GLU A 132 15.94 18.92 -25.34
N ILE A 133 16.41 18.98 -24.08
CA ILE A 133 15.57 19.18 -22.88
C ILE A 133 16.21 20.22 -21.99
N GLU A 134 15.40 21.18 -21.55
CA GLU A 134 15.80 22.16 -20.55
C GLU A 134 15.47 21.62 -19.15
N PHE A 135 16.49 21.17 -18.41
CA PHE A 135 16.33 20.82 -17.00
C PHE A 135 16.38 22.07 -16.12
N PRO A 136 15.62 22.11 -15.01
CA PRO A 136 15.66 23.25 -14.08
C PRO A 136 17.08 23.53 -13.58
N GLU A 137 17.47 24.81 -13.58
CA GLU A 137 18.73 25.23 -12.97
C GLU A 137 18.79 24.82 -11.50
N HIS A 138 19.98 24.38 -11.08
CA HIS A 138 20.25 24.05 -9.69
C HIS A 138 21.48 24.81 -9.22
N LYS A 139 21.30 25.66 -8.20
CA LYS A 139 22.41 26.28 -7.49
C LYS A 139 22.81 25.40 -6.32
N LEU A 140 24.10 25.10 -6.24
CA LEU A 140 24.63 24.24 -5.20
C LEU A 140 24.67 24.98 -3.87
N ASN A 141 24.15 24.34 -2.82
CA ASN A 141 24.16 24.88 -1.47
C ASN A 141 24.77 23.89 -0.48
N PHE A 142 25.95 24.21 0.04
CA PHE A 142 26.69 23.39 1.00
C PHE A 142 26.64 23.96 2.42
N LYS A 143 25.81 24.98 2.64
CA LYS A 143 25.62 25.66 3.92
C LYS A 143 24.59 24.95 4.80
N ASP A 144 24.81 24.99 6.11
CA ASP A 144 23.85 24.57 7.12
C ASP A 144 22.73 25.60 7.33
N GLU A 145 21.85 25.35 8.30
CA GLU A 145 20.75 26.25 8.67
C GLU A 145 21.22 27.60 9.24
N HIS A 146 22.49 27.70 9.64
CA HIS A 146 23.12 28.92 10.14
C HIS A 146 23.89 29.69 9.05
N GLY A 147 23.95 29.16 7.83
CA GLY A 147 24.63 29.77 6.69
C GLY A 147 26.12 29.46 6.58
N GLU A 148 26.63 28.54 7.40
CA GLU A 148 28.03 28.12 7.41
C GLU A 148 28.23 26.88 6.53
N ILE A 149 29.31 26.82 5.75
CA ILE A 149 29.62 25.65 4.94
C ILE A 149 29.91 24.46 5.86
N LEU A 150 29.21 23.34 5.65
CA LEU A 150 29.38 22.14 6.44
C LEU A 150 30.83 21.63 6.38
N GLU A 151 31.40 21.30 7.54
CA GLU A 151 32.78 20.78 7.69
C GLU A 151 33.04 19.56 6.81
N TYR A 152 32.00 18.73 6.59
CA TYR A 152 32.06 17.60 5.68
C TYR A 152 32.50 18.01 4.26
N TRP A 153 31.87 19.05 3.71
CA TRP A 153 32.12 19.50 2.35
C TRP A 153 33.47 20.21 2.22
N GLN A 154 33.89 20.94 3.25
CA GLN A 154 35.23 21.54 3.30
C GLN A 154 36.31 20.47 3.16
N LYS A 155 36.26 19.41 3.99
CA LYS A 155 37.20 18.29 3.92
C LYS A 155 37.11 17.55 2.59
N TYR A 156 35.89 17.30 2.10
CA TYR A 156 35.66 16.58 0.85
C TYR A 156 36.38 17.23 -0.34
N TYR A 157 36.28 18.55 -0.50
CA TYR A 157 36.93 19.27 -1.60
C TYR A 157 38.41 19.59 -1.33
N GLU A 158 38.80 19.84 -0.08
CA GLU A 158 40.20 20.07 0.30
C GLU A 158 41.09 18.86 -0.03
N GLU A 159 40.63 17.64 0.29
CA GLU A 159 41.33 16.38 -0.07
C GLU A 159 41.54 16.21 -1.58
N ARG A 160 40.76 16.92 -2.39
CA ARG A 160 40.78 16.89 -3.86
C ARG A 160 41.42 18.13 -4.48
N GLY A 161 41.98 19.02 -3.66
CA GLY A 161 42.61 20.26 -4.13
C GLY A 161 41.66 21.23 -4.83
N ARG A 162 40.35 21.19 -4.52
CA ARG A 162 39.32 22.05 -5.10
C ARG A 162 38.67 22.92 -4.04
N HIS A 163 38.07 24.04 -4.46
CA HIS A 163 37.20 24.83 -3.60
C HIS A 163 35.79 24.24 -3.59
N VAL A 164 35.04 24.47 -2.50
CA VAL A 164 33.62 24.10 -2.43
C VAL A 164 32.84 25.00 -3.40
N PRO A 165 32.12 24.46 -4.42
CA PRO A 165 31.45 25.24 -5.45
C PRO A 165 30.10 25.81 -4.94
N GLN A 166 30.14 26.52 -3.83
CA GLN A 166 28.98 27.14 -3.20
C GLN A 166 28.39 28.23 -4.11
N ASP A 167 27.07 28.22 -4.28
CA ASP A 167 26.30 29.16 -5.10
C ASP A 167 26.59 29.07 -6.62
N GLU A 168 27.44 28.13 -7.05
CA GLU A 168 27.73 27.84 -8.46
C GLU A 168 26.60 27.01 -9.12
N PRO A 169 26.44 27.10 -10.46
CA PRO A 169 25.54 26.21 -11.19
C PRO A 169 25.99 24.75 -11.08
N GLY A 170 25.04 23.84 -10.92
CA GLY A 170 25.31 22.40 -10.92
C GLY A 170 24.09 21.59 -11.35
N SER A 171 24.17 20.27 -11.15
CA SER A 171 23.05 19.37 -11.38
C SER A 171 22.84 18.43 -10.20
N HIS A 172 21.58 18.13 -9.91
CA HIS A 172 21.20 17.18 -8.86
C HIS A 172 20.01 16.35 -9.34
N PRO A 173 19.94 15.03 -9.04
CA PRO A 173 18.82 14.18 -9.45
C PRO A 173 17.44 14.78 -9.09
N ALA A 174 17.32 15.38 -7.91
CA ALA A 174 16.13 16.10 -7.47
C ALA A 174 15.69 17.25 -8.40
N SER A 175 16.65 18.01 -8.94
CA SER A 175 16.35 19.13 -9.85
C SER A 175 15.92 18.62 -11.21
N ILE A 176 16.61 17.60 -11.73
CA ILE A 176 16.22 16.92 -12.98
C ILE A 176 14.80 16.38 -12.85
N ARG A 177 14.48 15.70 -11.74
CA ARG A 177 13.16 15.08 -11.49
C ARG A 177 11.98 16.07 -11.50
N ARG A 178 12.23 17.36 -11.29
CA ARG A 178 11.22 18.45 -11.33
C ARG A 178 10.94 18.99 -12.73
N ALA A 179 11.67 18.55 -13.75
CA ALA A 179 11.44 19.00 -15.12
C ALA A 179 10.03 18.61 -15.60
N SER A 180 9.36 19.54 -16.30
CA SER A 180 8.01 19.33 -16.83
C SER A 180 7.96 18.27 -17.92
N ALA A 181 9.05 18.06 -18.65
CA ALA A 181 9.19 17.04 -19.69
C ALA A 181 9.32 15.61 -19.14
N LEU A 182 9.13 15.40 -17.82
CA LEU A 182 9.28 14.11 -17.17
C LEU A 182 7.95 13.60 -16.60
N GLU A 183 7.49 12.46 -17.08
CA GLU A 183 6.23 11.83 -16.65
C GLU A 183 6.49 10.50 -15.90
N MET A 184 5.97 10.33 -14.69
CA MET A 184 6.19 9.10 -13.93
C MET A 184 5.46 7.91 -14.58
N ARG A 185 6.20 6.86 -14.95
CA ARG A 185 5.63 5.62 -15.51
C ARG A 185 5.43 4.53 -14.49
N LEU A 186 6.37 4.39 -13.57
CA LEU A 186 6.32 3.36 -12.54
C LEU A 186 7.11 3.81 -11.31
N THR A 187 6.50 3.67 -10.14
CA THR A 187 7.19 3.80 -8.85
C THR A 187 7.21 2.44 -8.16
N ARG A 188 8.36 2.04 -7.63
CA ARG A 188 8.51 0.81 -6.86
C ARG A 188 9.30 1.05 -5.58
N HIS A 189 8.69 0.73 -4.44
CA HIS A 189 9.39 0.69 -3.16
C HIS A 189 10.13 -0.64 -3.01
N LEU A 190 11.43 -0.57 -2.71
CA LEU A 190 12.27 -1.72 -2.41
C LEU A 190 12.13 -2.04 -0.92
N GLN A 191 10.95 -2.53 -0.56
CA GLN A 191 10.61 -2.88 0.82
C GLN A 191 11.42 -4.07 1.30
N LYS A 192 12.63 -3.81 1.80
CA LYS A 192 13.42 -4.83 2.49
C LYS A 192 13.22 -4.78 4.01
N TYR A 193 12.88 -3.62 4.61
CA TYR A 193 12.80 -3.52 6.09
C TYR A 193 11.76 -2.57 6.72
N MET A 194 11.01 -1.76 5.96
CA MET A 194 10.11 -0.75 6.55
C MET A 194 8.73 -0.68 5.89
N LEU A 195 7.69 -0.67 6.72
CA LEU A 195 6.32 -0.32 6.34
C LEU A 195 6.24 1.20 6.17
N ASP A 196 5.87 1.69 4.98
CA ASP A 196 5.72 3.12 4.75
C ASP A 196 4.34 3.58 5.25
N CYS A 197 4.29 3.83 6.55
CA CYS A 197 3.09 4.32 7.22
C CYS A 197 2.93 5.84 7.09
N LYS A 198 4.00 6.61 6.81
CA LYS A 198 3.92 8.08 6.79
C LYS A 198 3.41 8.60 5.45
N GLY A 199 3.80 7.95 4.34
CA GLY A 199 3.39 8.31 2.98
C GLY A 199 2.17 7.54 2.46
N VAL A 200 1.51 6.71 3.29
CA VAL A 200 0.41 5.84 2.80
C VAL A 200 -0.74 6.62 2.16
N THR A 201 -0.99 7.85 2.59
CA THR A 201 -2.04 8.73 2.07
C THR A 201 -1.65 9.48 0.79
N GLU A 202 -0.40 9.39 0.35
CA GLU A 202 0.03 9.95 -0.94
C GLU A 202 -0.62 9.17 -2.09
N ALA A 203 -0.65 7.84 -1.98
CA ALA A 203 -1.26 6.94 -2.95
C ALA A 203 -2.02 5.81 -2.26
N LEU A 204 -3.35 5.86 -2.38
CA LEU A 204 -4.25 4.89 -1.75
C LEU A 204 -4.64 3.70 -2.64
N HIS A 205 -4.15 3.63 -3.88
CA HIS A 205 -4.26 2.41 -4.68
C HIS A 205 -2.99 1.57 -4.51
N PHE A 206 -3.12 0.25 -4.61
CA PHE A 206 -2.00 -0.68 -4.54
C PHE A 206 -2.13 -1.70 -5.66
N VAL A 207 -1.30 -1.65 -6.69
CA VAL A 207 -1.42 -2.54 -7.85
C VAL A 207 -0.04 -3.04 -8.25
N GLY A 208 0.08 -4.33 -8.52
CA GLY A 208 1.35 -4.90 -8.97
C GLY A 208 2.48 -4.81 -7.94
N GLY A 209 2.15 -4.82 -6.64
CA GLY A 209 3.13 -4.79 -5.56
C GLY A 209 3.65 -3.39 -5.18
N ALA A 210 3.02 -2.32 -5.69
CA ALA A 210 3.38 -0.94 -5.36
C ALA A 210 2.15 -0.07 -5.16
N GLN A 211 2.32 1.04 -4.44
CA GLN A 211 1.32 2.10 -4.39
C GLN A 211 1.26 2.84 -5.73
N VAL A 212 0.06 3.22 -6.16
CA VAL A 212 -0.18 3.83 -7.47
C VAL A 212 -1.02 5.09 -7.31
N HIS A 213 -0.59 6.17 -7.97
CA HIS A 213 -1.40 7.36 -8.15
C HIS A 213 -2.27 7.21 -9.39
N LEU A 214 -3.54 7.57 -9.27
CA LEU A 214 -4.44 7.71 -10.40
C LEU A 214 -4.73 9.20 -10.59
N ASN A 215 -4.70 9.65 -11.83
CA ASN A 215 -4.99 11.04 -12.20
C ASN A 215 -6.36 11.18 -12.88
N SER A 216 -7.08 10.06 -13.05
CA SER A 216 -8.37 9.99 -13.72
C SER A 216 -9.50 9.61 -12.76
N GLY A 217 -10.75 9.73 -13.19
CA GLY A 217 -11.90 9.39 -12.36
C GLY A 217 -12.32 10.46 -11.35
N LYS A 218 -13.40 10.16 -10.63
CA LYS A 218 -14.03 11.07 -9.67
C LYS A 218 -13.20 11.16 -8.39
N LYS A 219 -12.98 12.38 -7.90
CA LYS A 219 -12.30 12.61 -6.62
C LYS A 219 -13.24 12.42 -5.43
N PHE A 220 -12.70 11.94 -4.32
CA PHE A 220 -13.37 11.93 -3.03
C PHE A 220 -12.37 12.21 -1.90
N ASN A 221 -12.87 12.88 -0.86
CA ASN A 221 -12.07 13.17 0.32
C ASN A 221 -12.05 11.98 1.26
N VAL A 222 -10.85 11.62 1.72
CA VAL A 222 -10.66 10.72 2.86
C VAL A 222 -10.59 11.61 4.10
N VAL A 223 -11.49 11.40 5.06
CA VAL A 223 -11.70 12.31 6.19
C VAL A 223 -11.42 11.58 7.49
N GLU A 224 -10.60 12.20 8.34
CA GLU A 224 -10.36 11.72 9.71
C GLU A 224 -11.64 11.90 10.55
N PRO A 225 -12.28 10.83 11.05
CA PRO A 225 -13.58 10.95 11.70
C PRO A 225 -13.53 11.73 13.03
N ARG A 226 -12.40 11.66 13.75
CA ARG A 226 -12.19 12.36 15.02
C ARG A 226 -12.23 13.88 14.86
N SER A 227 -11.51 14.41 13.86
CA SER A 227 -11.27 15.84 13.70
C SER A 227 -12.13 16.48 12.60
N GLY A 228 -12.66 15.67 11.67
CA GLY A 228 -13.31 16.13 10.45
C GLY A 228 -12.34 16.67 9.40
N LYS A 229 -11.02 16.60 9.62
CA LYS A 229 -10.02 17.06 8.65
C LYS A 229 -9.92 16.08 7.48
N THR A 230 -9.70 16.61 6.28
CA THR A 230 -9.33 15.81 5.12
C THR A 230 -7.90 15.29 5.29
N LEU A 231 -7.73 13.97 5.33
CA LEU A 231 -6.43 13.31 5.35
C LEU A 231 -5.75 13.40 3.97
N THR A 232 -6.51 13.14 2.91
CA THR A 232 -6.06 13.22 1.52
C THR A 232 -7.25 13.27 0.57
N GLU A 233 -7.02 13.69 -0.67
CA GLU A 233 -7.97 13.57 -1.77
C GLU A 233 -7.58 12.35 -2.63
N CYS A 234 -8.50 11.44 -2.86
CA CYS A 234 -8.26 10.22 -3.63
C CYS A 234 -9.10 10.21 -4.91
N HIS A 235 -8.46 9.84 -6.02
CA HIS A 235 -9.16 9.52 -7.27
C HIS A 235 -9.78 8.13 -7.19
N ALA A 236 -11.09 8.03 -7.45
CA ALA A 236 -11.78 6.77 -7.61
C ALA A 236 -11.37 6.10 -8.92
N ALA A 237 -10.99 4.82 -8.84
CA ALA A 237 -10.63 4.03 -10.00
C ALA A 237 -11.85 3.88 -10.94
N THR A 238 -11.63 4.27 -12.19
CA THR A 238 -12.51 4.09 -13.33
C THR A 238 -12.63 2.60 -13.71
N ALA A 239 -13.55 2.28 -14.61
CA ALA A 239 -13.69 0.92 -15.12
C ALA A 239 -12.41 0.38 -15.79
N GLU A 240 -11.64 1.24 -16.47
CA GLU A 240 -10.38 0.85 -17.12
C GLU A 240 -9.28 0.59 -16.08
N GLU A 241 -9.17 1.43 -15.05
CA GLU A 241 -8.20 1.20 -13.97
C GLU A 241 -8.53 -0.06 -13.16
N VAL A 242 -9.82 -0.34 -12.92
CA VAL A 242 -10.25 -1.61 -12.33
C VAL A 242 -9.90 -2.80 -13.22
N LYS A 243 -10.10 -2.68 -14.54
CA LYS A 243 -9.72 -3.71 -15.51
C LYS A 243 -8.21 -3.96 -15.48
N ASN A 244 -7.38 -2.91 -15.45
CA ASN A 244 -5.93 -3.03 -15.35
C ASN A 244 -5.48 -3.74 -14.06
N ALA A 245 -6.11 -3.43 -12.92
CA ALA A 245 -5.83 -4.12 -11.65
C ALA A 245 -6.23 -5.60 -11.70
N VAL A 246 -7.37 -5.93 -12.31
CA VAL A 246 -7.82 -7.32 -12.51
C VAL A 246 -6.92 -8.08 -13.47
N GLU A 247 -6.47 -7.46 -14.56
CA GLU A 247 -5.51 -8.08 -15.49
C GLU A 247 -4.15 -8.32 -14.82
N THR A 248 -3.71 -7.40 -13.97
CA THR A 248 -2.50 -7.56 -13.14
C THR A 248 -2.66 -8.77 -12.20
N ALA A 249 -3.80 -8.89 -11.53
CA ALA A 249 -4.13 -10.06 -10.71
C ALA A 249 -4.16 -11.36 -11.51
N HIS A 250 -4.74 -11.32 -12.71
CA HIS A 250 -4.83 -12.47 -13.58
C HIS A 250 -3.46 -12.94 -14.08
N LYS A 251 -2.54 -12.01 -14.38
CA LYS A 251 -1.16 -12.31 -14.79
C LYS A 251 -0.32 -12.89 -13.64
N ALA A 252 -0.55 -12.46 -12.40
CA ALA A 252 0.14 -12.97 -11.23
C ALA A 252 -0.36 -14.36 -10.77
N LEU A 253 -1.60 -14.71 -11.14
CA LEU A 253 -2.27 -15.92 -10.69
C LEU A 253 -1.50 -17.21 -10.98
N PRO A 254 -0.95 -17.48 -12.19
CA PRO A 254 -0.22 -18.73 -12.44
C PRO A 254 0.99 -18.92 -11.52
N THR A 255 1.75 -17.84 -11.27
CA THR A 255 2.90 -17.86 -10.36
C THR A 255 2.46 -18.17 -8.93
N TRP A 256 1.41 -17.51 -8.44
CA TRP A 256 0.93 -17.73 -7.08
C TRP A 256 0.25 -19.09 -6.88
N ALA A 257 -0.61 -19.49 -7.82
CA ALA A 257 -1.38 -20.74 -7.75
C ALA A 257 -0.48 -21.99 -7.86
N SER A 258 0.62 -21.91 -8.61
CA SER A 258 1.59 -23.01 -8.78
C SER A 258 2.49 -23.22 -7.55
N MET A 259 2.58 -22.24 -6.64
CA MET A 259 3.27 -22.44 -5.36
C MET A 259 2.54 -23.51 -4.55
N GLY A 260 3.27 -24.53 -4.09
CA GLY A 260 2.71 -25.53 -3.18
C GLY A 260 2.18 -24.90 -1.89
N TRP A 261 1.23 -25.58 -1.25
CA TRP A 261 0.57 -25.09 -0.02
C TRP A 261 1.56 -24.70 1.08
N LEU A 262 2.70 -25.40 1.21
CA LEU A 262 3.78 -25.06 2.14
C LEU A 262 4.32 -23.65 1.91
N LYS A 263 4.72 -23.34 0.67
CA LYS A 263 5.29 -22.04 0.30
C LYS A 263 4.27 -20.91 0.44
N ARG A 264 3.00 -21.16 0.08
CA ARG A 264 1.94 -20.18 0.33
C ARG A 264 1.76 -19.95 1.84
N GLY A 265 1.77 -21.01 2.64
CA GLY A 265 1.70 -20.93 4.10
C GLY A 265 2.87 -20.18 4.73
N GLU A 266 4.09 -20.31 4.19
CA GLU A 266 5.26 -19.51 4.62
C GLU A 266 5.04 -18.01 4.42
N VAL A 267 4.52 -17.60 3.25
CA VAL A 267 4.18 -16.19 2.98
C VAL A 267 3.09 -15.69 3.94
N LEU A 268 2.03 -16.47 4.17
CA LEU A 268 0.96 -16.08 5.09
C LEU A 268 1.43 -16.00 6.55
N ARG A 269 2.29 -16.92 6.99
CA ARG A 269 2.89 -16.87 8.33
C ARG A 269 3.80 -15.66 8.50
N LYS A 270 4.65 -15.37 7.49
CA LYS A 270 5.49 -14.17 7.50
C LYS A 270 4.66 -12.88 7.48
N THR A 271 3.49 -12.90 6.84
CA THR A 271 2.53 -11.79 6.91
C THR A 271 2.02 -11.58 8.34
N ALA A 272 1.66 -12.65 9.05
CA ALA A 272 1.26 -12.60 10.45
C ALA A 272 2.38 -12.06 11.36
N GLU A 273 3.62 -12.50 11.16
CA GLU A 273 4.80 -11.98 11.87
C GLU A 273 4.99 -10.47 11.66
N LEU A 274 4.87 -10.01 10.42
CA LEU A 274 5.00 -8.59 10.06
C LEU A 274 3.84 -7.73 10.59
N LEU A 275 2.61 -8.26 10.59
CA LEU A 275 1.47 -7.60 11.24
C LEU A 275 1.73 -7.40 12.74
N GLY A 276 2.30 -8.41 13.41
CA GLY A 276 2.71 -8.30 14.82
C GLY A 276 3.80 -7.25 15.04
N LYS A 277 4.81 -7.23 14.17
CA LYS A 277 5.91 -6.25 14.24
C LYS A 277 5.44 -4.80 14.08
N HIS A 278 4.41 -4.57 13.26
CA HIS A 278 3.89 -3.24 12.94
C HIS A 278 2.52 -2.96 13.56
N CYS A 279 2.17 -3.68 14.63
CA CYS A 279 0.82 -3.64 15.20
C CYS A 279 0.42 -2.24 15.66
N GLU A 280 1.32 -1.52 16.32
CA GLU A 280 1.04 -0.18 16.84
C GLU A 280 0.82 0.85 15.73
N GLU A 281 1.63 0.81 14.67
CA GLU A 281 1.49 1.74 13.54
C GLU A 281 0.19 1.50 12.77
N ILE A 282 -0.16 0.22 12.55
CA ILE A 282 -1.40 -0.15 11.88
C ILE A 282 -2.61 0.23 12.74
N ALA A 283 -2.56 -0.05 14.05
CA ALA A 283 -3.64 0.30 14.97
C ALA A 283 -3.87 1.82 15.04
N ARG A 284 -2.80 2.62 15.01
CA ARG A 284 -2.91 4.08 14.91
C ARG A 284 -3.61 4.52 13.62
N TRP A 285 -3.29 3.90 12.48
CA TRP A 285 -3.98 4.20 11.22
C TRP A 285 -5.43 3.77 11.20
N GLU A 286 -5.76 2.59 11.74
CA GLU A 286 -7.16 2.18 11.94
C GLU A 286 -7.90 3.21 12.81
N CYS A 287 -7.28 3.69 13.89
CA CYS A 287 -7.86 4.72 14.73
C CYS A 287 -8.08 6.05 13.98
N ILE A 288 -7.11 6.52 13.20
CA ILE A 288 -7.16 7.78 12.43
C ILE A 288 -8.21 7.70 11.31
N ASP A 289 -8.24 6.60 10.57
CA ASP A 289 -9.05 6.44 9.36
C ASP A 289 -10.49 5.97 9.68
N ASN A 290 -10.72 5.29 10.81
CA ASN A 290 -12.04 4.79 11.23
C ASN A 290 -12.65 5.49 12.45
N GLY A 291 -11.83 6.00 13.38
CA GLY A 291 -12.28 6.66 14.61
C GLY A 291 -12.51 5.74 15.81
N LYS A 292 -12.22 4.43 15.71
CA LYS A 292 -12.30 3.49 16.84
C LYS A 292 -11.17 3.69 17.87
N PRO A 293 -11.38 3.39 19.16
CA PRO A 293 -10.36 3.48 20.18
C PRO A 293 -9.13 2.64 19.84
N ILE A 294 -7.95 3.14 20.19
CA ILE A 294 -6.66 2.51 19.89
C ILE A 294 -6.55 1.10 20.50
N SER A 295 -7.13 0.89 21.68
CA SER A 295 -7.18 -0.43 22.32
C SER A 295 -7.95 -1.46 21.50
N GLU A 296 -9.07 -1.07 20.88
CA GLU A 296 -9.84 -1.95 19.99
C GLU A 296 -9.15 -2.13 18.63
N ALA A 297 -8.52 -1.08 18.09
CA ALA A 297 -7.74 -1.16 16.85
C ALA A 297 -6.59 -2.17 16.96
N ARG A 298 -5.90 -2.26 18.11
CA ARG A 298 -4.89 -3.31 18.36
C ARG A 298 -5.50 -4.71 18.30
N MET A 299 -6.68 -4.90 18.92
CA MET A 299 -7.38 -6.18 18.88
C MET A 299 -7.76 -6.58 17.45
N ASP A 300 -8.10 -5.63 16.59
CA ASP A 300 -8.36 -5.89 15.16
C ASP A 300 -7.11 -6.41 14.45
N VAL A 301 -5.94 -5.83 14.72
CA VAL A 301 -4.67 -6.30 14.15
C VAL A 301 -4.30 -7.68 14.68
N LEU A 302 -4.48 -7.94 15.98
CA LEU A 302 -4.28 -9.26 16.57
C LEU A 302 -5.18 -10.31 15.92
N SER A 303 -6.45 -9.98 15.67
CA SER A 303 -7.37 -10.85 14.93
C SER A 303 -6.89 -11.13 13.49
N CYS A 304 -6.24 -10.17 12.85
CA CYS A 304 -5.62 -10.39 11.54
C CYS A 304 -4.46 -11.37 11.61
N ILE A 305 -3.59 -11.25 12.63
CA ILE A 305 -2.48 -12.17 12.88
C ILE A 305 -3.00 -13.60 13.03
N ASP A 306 -4.01 -13.79 13.89
CA ASP A 306 -4.63 -15.10 14.10
C ASP A 306 -5.23 -15.66 12.81
N THR A 307 -5.89 -14.81 12.02
CA THR A 307 -6.48 -15.20 10.74
C THR A 307 -5.41 -15.70 9.76
N PHE A 308 -4.32 -14.95 9.58
CA PHE A 308 -3.23 -15.36 8.69
C PHE A 308 -2.54 -16.62 9.19
N ASN A 309 -2.29 -16.75 10.50
CA ASN A 309 -1.73 -17.96 11.09
C ASN A 309 -2.61 -19.19 10.88
N TYR A 310 -3.93 -19.05 11.08
CA TYR A 310 -4.88 -20.11 10.84
C TYR A 310 -4.84 -20.56 9.37
N TYR A 311 -4.95 -19.63 8.42
CA TYR A 311 -4.94 -19.97 7.00
C TYR A 311 -3.57 -20.40 6.46
N ALA A 312 -2.48 -20.01 7.11
CA ALA A 312 -1.13 -20.54 6.82
C ALA A 312 -1.03 -22.04 7.10
N GLY A 313 -1.73 -22.54 8.13
CA GLY A 313 -1.79 -23.96 8.47
C GLY A 313 -2.92 -24.74 7.76
N ALA A 314 -3.98 -24.06 7.34
CA ALA A 314 -5.17 -24.71 6.77
C ALA A 314 -4.93 -25.36 5.38
N GLY A 315 -3.84 -25.04 4.68
CA GLY A 315 -3.61 -25.53 3.32
C GLY A 315 -3.64 -27.06 3.18
N GLN A 316 -3.14 -27.81 4.16
CA GLN A 316 -3.13 -29.28 4.12
C GLN A 316 -4.54 -29.90 4.25
N SER A 317 -5.47 -29.21 4.92
CA SER A 317 -6.83 -29.73 5.14
C SER A 317 -7.73 -29.56 3.91
N LEU A 318 -7.27 -28.84 2.89
CA LEU A 318 -7.96 -28.67 1.60
C LEU A 318 -7.79 -29.87 0.65
N ALA A 319 -7.74 -31.08 1.20
CA ALA A 319 -7.60 -32.30 0.43
C ALA A 319 -8.84 -32.57 -0.44
N GLY A 320 -8.58 -33.18 -1.60
CA GLY A 320 -9.60 -33.80 -2.42
C GLY A 320 -10.15 -35.08 -1.79
N LEU A 321 -11.16 -35.67 -2.44
CA LEU A 321 -11.71 -36.97 -2.06
C LEU A 321 -11.37 -38.01 -3.12
N HIS A 322 -10.96 -39.20 -2.71
CA HIS A 322 -10.99 -40.39 -3.55
C HIS A 322 -12.41 -40.97 -3.52
N LEU A 323 -12.97 -41.26 -4.69
CA LEU A 323 -14.34 -41.76 -4.85
C LEU A 323 -14.27 -43.23 -5.30
N PRO A 324 -14.65 -44.20 -4.44
CA PRO A 324 -14.60 -45.61 -4.80
C PRO A 324 -15.70 -45.93 -5.83
N LEU A 325 -15.31 -46.05 -7.09
CA LEU A 325 -16.17 -46.54 -8.16
C LEU A 325 -15.97 -48.05 -8.36
N ASN A 326 -16.52 -48.63 -9.43
CA ASN A 326 -16.26 -50.03 -9.78
C ASN A 326 -14.76 -50.26 -10.09
N GLN A 327 -14.34 -51.53 -10.16
CA GLN A 327 -12.91 -51.89 -10.24
C GLN A 327 -12.20 -51.35 -11.50
N ASP A 328 -12.95 -50.95 -12.52
CA ASP A 328 -12.41 -50.45 -13.79
C ASP A 328 -12.28 -48.92 -13.83
N LEU A 329 -12.72 -48.19 -12.79
CA LEU A 329 -12.78 -46.73 -12.77
C LEU A 329 -12.08 -46.12 -11.56
N PHE A 330 -11.22 -45.13 -11.79
CA PHE A 330 -10.58 -44.33 -10.77
C PHE A 330 -11.14 -42.90 -10.79
N ALA A 331 -11.67 -42.43 -9.66
CA ALA A 331 -12.22 -41.08 -9.53
C ALA A 331 -11.70 -40.37 -8.29
N TYR A 332 -11.41 -39.09 -8.43
CA TYR A 332 -11.04 -38.22 -7.33
C TYR A 332 -11.49 -36.78 -7.59
N THR A 333 -11.58 -35.98 -6.54
CA THR A 333 -11.82 -34.53 -6.63
C THR A 333 -10.57 -33.76 -6.27
N LYS A 334 -10.44 -32.53 -6.78
CA LYS A 334 -9.40 -31.57 -6.39
C LYS A 334 -10.05 -30.27 -5.94
N ARG A 335 -9.39 -29.58 -5.02
CA ARG A 335 -9.72 -28.20 -4.64
C ARG A 335 -8.78 -27.28 -5.39
N GLU A 336 -9.29 -26.62 -6.41
CA GLU A 336 -8.53 -25.70 -7.26
C GLU A 336 -8.88 -24.24 -6.91
N PRO A 337 -7.94 -23.29 -7.05
CA PRO A 337 -8.25 -21.88 -6.96
C PRO A 337 -9.32 -21.51 -7.99
N LEU A 338 -10.25 -20.63 -7.61
CA LEU A 338 -11.26 -20.10 -8.51
C LEU A 338 -10.64 -19.17 -9.55
N GLY A 339 -9.61 -18.42 -9.19
CA GLY A 339 -8.91 -17.47 -10.06
C GLY A 339 -8.76 -16.10 -9.40
N VAL A 340 -9.17 -15.03 -10.09
CA VAL A 340 -9.22 -13.69 -9.50
C VAL A 340 -10.51 -13.54 -8.68
N VAL A 341 -10.38 -13.18 -7.40
CA VAL A 341 -11.50 -12.93 -6.49
C VAL A 341 -11.61 -11.43 -6.25
N GLY A 342 -12.80 -10.89 -6.52
CA GLY A 342 -13.14 -9.51 -6.17
C GLY A 342 -13.69 -9.44 -4.75
N CYS A 343 -13.02 -8.68 -3.89
CA CYS A 343 -13.38 -8.53 -2.49
C CYS A 343 -13.79 -7.08 -2.22
N ILE A 344 -14.97 -6.87 -1.63
CA ILE A 344 -15.49 -5.53 -1.34
C ILE A 344 -15.74 -5.42 0.17
N GLY A 345 -15.06 -4.45 0.79
CA GLY A 345 -15.01 -4.27 2.24
C GLY A 345 -15.98 -3.24 2.80
N ALA A 346 -16.31 -3.41 4.08
CA ALA A 346 -17.01 -2.40 4.88
C ALA A 346 -15.99 -1.50 5.61
N TRP A 347 -16.45 -0.37 6.13
CA TRP A 347 -15.61 0.62 6.82
C TRP A 347 -15.48 0.38 8.32
N ASN A 348 -16.30 -0.47 8.94
CA ASN A 348 -16.38 -0.57 10.40
C ASN A 348 -15.22 -1.35 11.05
N TYR A 349 -14.70 -2.35 10.34
CA TYR A 349 -13.48 -3.07 10.70
C TYR A 349 -12.59 -3.19 9.45
N PRO A 350 -11.96 -2.08 9.00
CA PRO A 350 -11.33 -2.02 7.69
C PRO A 350 -10.24 -3.09 7.48
N ILE A 351 -9.28 -3.21 8.41
CA ILE A 351 -8.22 -4.21 8.25
C ILE A 351 -8.71 -5.64 8.46
N GLN A 352 -9.59 -5.84 9.44
CA GLN A 352 -10.08 -7.17 9.80
C GLN A 352 -10.95 -7.78 8.69
N THR A 353 -11.91 -7.00 8.16
CA THR A 353 -12.76 -7.47 7.05
C THR A 353 -11.97 -7.65 5.76
N CYS A 354 -10.90 -6.89 5.55
CA CYS A 354 -9.95 -7.13 4.48
C CYS A 354 -9.28 -8.50 4.66
N THR A 355 -8.67 -8.73 5.82
CA THR A 355 -7.94 -9.95 6.15
C THR A 355 -8.82 -11.20 6.09
N TRP A 356 -10.05 -11.15 6.61
CA TRP A 356 -11.02 -12.26 6.54
C TRP A 356 -11.38 -12.68 5.11
N LYS A 357 -11.20 -11.80 4.13
CA LYS A 357 -11.39 -12.12 2.71
C LYS A 357 -10.09 -12.53 2.04
N VAL A 358 -9.01 -11.81 2.31
CA VAL A 358 -7.71 -11.95 1.65
C VAL A 358 -7.01 -13.23 2.06
N ALA A 359 -6.89 -13.50 3.37
CA ALA A 359 -6.16 -14.66 3.89
C ALA A 359 -6.69 -16.00 3.34
N PRO A 360 -8.01 -16.32 3.40
CA PRO A 360 -8.53 -17.55 2.81
C PRO A 360 -8.38 -17.60 1.30
N ALA A 361 -8.57 -16.48 0.59
CA ALA A 361 -8.44 -16.44 -0.86
C ALA A 361 -7.01 -16.77 -1.29
N LEU A 362 -6.01 -16.12 -0.67
CA LEU A 362 -4.59 -16.35 -0.94
C LEU A 362 -4.15 -17.77 -0.54
N ALA A 363 -4.61 -18.29 0.60
CA ALA A 363 -4.29 -19.66 1.04
C ALA A 363 -4.74 -20.71 0.01
N CYS A 364 -5.92 -20.51 -0.57
CA CYS A 364 -6.47 -21.34 -1.64
C CYS A 364 -5.80 -21.10 -3.01
N GLY A 365 -4.82 -20.21 -3.13
CA GLY A 365 -4.07 -19.93 -4.36
C GLY A 365 -4.75 -18.94 -5.32
N ASN A 366 -5.76 -18.20 -4.86
CA ASN A 366 -6.42 -17.17 -5.66
C ASN A 366 -5.60 -15.87 -5.66
N ALA A 367 -5.77 -15.06 -6.71
CA ALA A 367 -5.37 -13.65 -6.68
C ALA A 367 -6.55 -12.78 -6.24
N VAL A 368 -6.29 -11.64 -5.61
CA VAL A 368 -7.32 -10.78 -5.01
C VAL A 368 -7.25 -9.37 -5.57
N VAL A 369 -8.41 -8.80 -5.89
CA VAL A 369 -8.61 -7.36 -6.06
C VAL A 369 -9.59 -6.89 -4.99
N TYR A 370 -9.09 -6.09 -4.05
CA TYR A 370 -9.85 -5.57 -2.92
C TYR A 370 -10.31 -4.13 -3.19
N LYS A 371 -11.58 -3.85 -2.93
CA LYS A 371 -12.16 -2.51 -2.97
C LYS A 371 -12.64 -2.14 -1.57
N PRO A 372 -11.88 -1.35 -0.78
CA PRO A 372 -12.32 -0.91 0.53
C PRO A 372 -13.50 0.06 0.43
N SER A 373 -14.07 0.41 1.58
CA SER A 373 -14.97 1.55 1.67
C SER A 373 -14.17 2.85 1.50
N PRO A 374 -14.70 3.85 0.77
CA PRO A 374 -14.04 5.16 0.67
C PRO A 374 -13.99 5.92 2.01
N LEU A 375 -14.71 5.46 3.04
CA LEU A 375 -14.69 6.04 4.38
C LEU A 375 -13.50 5.58 5.22
N ALA A 376 -12.90 4.43 4.91
CA ALA A 376 -11.74 3.90 5.62
C ALA A 376 -10.83 3.11 4.66
N PRO A 377 -10.13 3.80 3.73
CA PRO A 377 -9.38 3.18 2.65
C PRO A 377 -7.94 2.74 3.01
N VAL A 378 -7.36 3.23 4.12
CA VAL A 378 -5.91 3.20 4.35
C VAL A 378 -5.38 1.79 4.62
N SER A 379 -5.99 1.05 5.54
CA SER A 379 -5.41 -0.20 6.04
C SER A 379 -5.34 -1.32 5.01
N ALA A 380 -6.17 -1.28 3.96
CA ALA A 380 -6.07 -2.21 2.85
C ALA A 380 -4.74 -2.05 2.08
N VAL A 381 -4.22 -0.83 1.99
CA VAL A 381 -2.94 -0.50 1.33
C VAL A 381 -1.78 -0.93 2.22
N LEU A 382 -1.86 -0.67 3.53
CA LEU A 382 -0.87 -1.15 4.51
C LEU A 382 -0.76 -2.68 4.46
N LEU A 383 -1.89 -3.40 4.39
CA LEU A 383 -1.85 -4.85 4.22
C LEU A 383 -1.15 -5.28 2.91
N GLY A 384 -1.33 -4.52 1.81
CA GLY A 384 -0.64 -4.78 0.55
C GLY A 384 0.87 -4.66 0.66
N GLN A 385 1.35 -3.61 1.33
CA GLN A 385 2.77 -3.44 1.65
C GLN A 385 3.30 -4.61 2.51
N ILE A 386 2.54 -5.05 3.53
CA ILE A 386 2.93 -6.17 4.39
C ILE A 386 3.01 -7.48 3.61
N LEU A 387 2.02 -7.78 2.77
CA LEU A 387 2.01 -8.97 1.92
C LEU A 387 3.20 -8.96 0.94
N GLN A 388 3.53 -7.79 0.38
CA GLN A 388 4.68 -7.64 -0.49
C GLN A 388 6.00 -7.92 0.24
N MET A 389 6.17 -7.37 1.45
CA MET A 389 7.32 -7.68 2.35
C MET A 389 7.37 -9.16 2.74
N ALA A 390 6.22 -9.81 2.88
CA ALA A 390 6.12 -11.23 3.17
C ALA A 390 6.51 -12.12 1.99
N GLY A 391 6.70 -11.56 0.79
CA GLY A 391 7.09 -12.30 -0.41
C GLY A 391 5.91 -12.76 -1.26
N LEU A 392 4.73 -12.17 -1.09
CA LEU A 392 3.63 -12.39 -2.01
C LEU A 392 4.02 -11.90 -3.42
N PRO A 393 3.78 -12.68 -4.50
CA PRO A 393 4.07 -12.23 -5.85
C PRO A 393 3.36 -10.93 -6.20
N ALA A 394 4.07 -10.04 -6.90
CA ALA A 394 3.53 -8.76 -7.35
C ALA A 394 2.24 -8.98 -8.14
N GLY A 395 1.16 -8.30 -7.72
CA GLY A 395 -0.15 -8.41 -8.34
C GLY A 395 -1.04 -9.53 -7.81
N ALA A 396 -0.57 -10.46 -6.96
CA ALA A 396 -1.47 -11.46 -6.36
C ALA A 396 -2.47 -10.83 -5.36
N TYR A 397 -2.15 -9.64 -4.83
CA TYR A 397 -3.07 -8.78 -4.09
C TYR A 397 -3.01 -7.36 -4.67
N ASN A 398 -4.19 -6.76 -4.91
CA ASN A 398 -4.33 -5.41 -5.41
C ASN A 398 -5.46 -4.70 -4.66
N VAL A 399 -5.38 -3.38 -4.54
CA VAL A 399 -6.36 -2.50 -3.94
C VAL A 399 -6.74 -1.41 -4.94
N VAL A 400 -8.04 -1.26 -5.19
CA VAL A 400 -8.61 -0.17 -5.99
C VAL A 400 -9.62 0.62 -5.18
N GLN A 401 -9.40 1.93 -5.08
CA GLN A 401 -10.27 2.85 -4.35
C GLN A 401 -11.40 3.36 -5.21
N GLY A 402 -12.52 3.73 -4.58
CA GLY A 402 -13.64 4.37 -5.26
C GLY A 402 -15.00 3.99 -4.69
N ASP A 403 -16.07 4.40 -5.35
CA ASP A 403 -17.43 4.25 -4.85
C ASP A 403 -18.17 3.03 -5.47
N SER A 404 -19.48 3.16 -5.71
CA SER A 404 -20.31 2.13 -6.32
C SER A 404 -19.95 1.85 -7.77
N GLU A 405 -19.43 2.83 -8.52
CA GLU A 405 -19.06 2.63 -9.92
C GLU A 405 -17.85 1.70 -10.04
N THR A 406 -16.80 1.97 -9.26
CA THR A 406 -15.63 1.09 -9.11
C THR A 406 -16.02 -0.33 -8.69
N GLY A 407 -16.94 -0.44 -7.73
CA GLY A 407 -17.46 -1.74 -7.29
C GLY A 407 -18.21 -2.48 -8.40
N SER A 408 -19.02 -1.76 -9.19
CA SER A 408 -19.77 -2.34 -10.31
C SER A 408 -18.84 -2.82 -11.42
N ALA A 409 -17.81 -2.04 -11.75
CA ALA A 409 -16.79 -2.43 -12.71
C ALA A 409 -16.07 -3.73 -12.30
N LEU A 410 -15.74 -3.86 -11.00
CA LEU A 410 -15.11 -5.08 -10.47
C LEU A 410 -16.05 -6.29 -10.57
N ILE A 411 -17.32 -6.11 -10.22
CA ILE A 411 -18.35 -7.16 -10.30
C ILE A 411 -18.60 -7.61 -11.73
N GLN A 412 -18.59 -6.69 -12.69
CA GLN A 412 -18.90 -6.98 -14.09
C GLN A 412 -17.71 -7.53 -14.88
N ASN A 413 -16.48 -7.36 -14.38
CA ASN A 413 -15.27 -7.78 -15.10
C ASN A 413 -15.22 -9.32 -15.33
N PRO A 414 -15.04 -9.82 -16.57
CA PRO A 414 -15.13 -11.25 -16.90
C PRO A 414 -14.00 -12.13 -16.33
N LEU A 415 -12.87 -11.54 -15.95
CA LEU A 415 -11.74 -12.26 -15.34
C LEU A 415 -11.95 -12.50 -13.84
N VAL A 416 -12.84 -11.75 -13.19
CA VAL A 416 -13.21 -11.98 -11.79
C VAL A 416 -14.15 -13.19 -11.71
N LYS A 417 -13.74 -14.21 -10.96
CA LYS A 417 -14.42 -15.51 -10.86
C LYS A 417 -15.31 -15.66 -9.64
N LYS A 418 -15.11 -14.84 -8.62
CA LYS A 418 -15.93 -14.83 -7.39
C LYS A 418 -15.99 -13.43 -6.80
N ILE A 419 -17.13 -13.10 -6.19
CA ILE A 419 -17.27 -11.90 -5.36
C ILE A 419 -17.45 -12.28 -3.88
N SER A 420 -16.77 -11.56 -2.99
CA SER A 420 -17.00 -11.58 -1.55
C SER A 420 -17.28 -10.17 -1.08
N PHE A 421 -18.45 -9.94 -0.48
CA PHE A 421 -18.88 -8.62 -0.04
C PHE A 421 -19.24 -8.61 1.45
N THR A 422 -18.88 -7.54 2.12
CA THR A 422 -19.40 -7.21 3.46
C THR A 422 -20.01 -5.81 3.42
N GLY A 423 -21.25 -5.65 3.90
CA GLY A 423 -21.88 -4.33 3.99
C GLY A 423 -23.40 -4.36 4.10
N SER A 424 -24.07 -3.37 3.51
CA SER A 424 -25.53 -3.21 3.68
C SER A 424 -26.34 -4.23 2.88
N VAL A 425 -27.52 -4.59 3.39
CA VAL A 425 -28.47 -5.49 2.70
C VAL A 425 -28.88 -4.95 1.31
N PRO A 426 -29.22 -3.66 1.12
CA PRO A 426 -29.53 -3.13 -0.20
C PRO A 426 -28.37 -3.26 -1.19
N THR A 427 -27.13 -3.00 -0.76
CA THR A 427 -25.95 -3.17 -1.62
C THR A 427 -25.70 -4.64 -1.93
N GLY A 428 -25.83 -5.55 -0.95
CA GLY A 428 -25.68 -6.99 -1.17
C GLY A 428 -26.62 -7.53 -2.25
N LYS A 429 -27.89 -7.08 -2.25
CA LYS A 429 -28.86 -7.43 -3.30
C LYS A 429 -28.39 -6.97 -4.69
N LYS A 430 -27.91 -5.74 -4.82
CA LYS A 430 -27.37 -5.21 -6.09
C LYS A 430 -26.15 -6.00 -6.59
N ILE A 431 -25.26 -6.38 -5.67
CA ILE A 431 -24.08 -7.19 -5.99
C ILE A 431 -24.48 -8.57 -6.50
N MET A 432 -25.45 -9.22 -5.83
CA MET A 432 -25.96 -10.52 -6.26
C MET A 432 -26.59 -10.44 -7.66
N GLN A 433 -27.37 -9.39 -7.95
CA GLN A 433 -27.93 -9.13 -9.27
C GLN A 433 -26.83 -8.96 -10.33
N GLY A 434 -25.84 -8.10 -10.08
CA GLY A 434 -24.72 -7.89 -11.00
C GLY A 434 -23.87 -9.15 -11.24
N CYS A 435 -23.73 -10.02 -10.24
CA CYS A 435 -23.06 -11.32 -10.40
C CYS A 435 -23.86 -12.29 -11.28
N ALA A 436 -25.19 -12.23 -11.22
CA ALA A 436 -26.08 -13.08 -12.01
C ALA A 436 -26.11 -12.65 -13.48
N GLU A 437 -26.17 -11.34 -13.76
CA GLU A 437 -26.36 -10.79 -15.11
C GLU A 437 -25.24 -11.14 -16.11
N ARG A 438 -23.99 -11.25 -15.67
CA ARG A 438 -22.85 -11.46 -16.59
C ARG A 438 -22.42 -12.92 -16.75
N ASN A 439 -22.14 -13.63 -15.66
CA ASN A 439 -21.46 -14.95 -15.71
C ASN A 439 -21.88 -15.90 -14.55
N VAL A 440 -23.01 -15.63 -13.88
CA VAL A 440 -23.45 -16.36 -12.67
C VAL A 440 -22.29 -16.62 -11.70
N LYS A 441 -21.65 -15.53 -11.25
CA LYS A 441 -20.48 -15.62 -10.36
C LYS A 441 -20.91 -16.05 -8.96
N PRO A 442 -20.22 -17.02 -8.33
CA PRO A 442 -20.41 -17.30 -6.92
C PRO A 442 -20.21 -16.04 -6.08
N VAL A 443 -21.14 -15.76 -5.18
CA VAL A 443 -21.12 -14.61 -4.30
C VAL A 443 -21.22 -15.05 -2.84
N THR A 444 -20.43 -14.44 -1.97
CA THR A 444 -20.57 -14.55 -0.51
C THR A 444 -20.92 -13.16 0.04
N LEU A 445 -21.99 -13.08 0.84
CA LEU A 445 -22.53 -11.83 1.37
C LEU A 445 -22.57 -11.89 2.89
N GLU A 446 -21.76 -11.04 3.54
CA GLU A 446 -21.86 -10.75 4.97
C GLU A 446 -22.62 -9.43 5.15
N LEU A 447 -23.82 -9.49 5.72
CA LEU A 447 -24.74 -8.36 5.74
C LEU A 447 -25.08 -7.92 7.18
N GLY A 448 -25.70 -6.74 7.31
CA GLY A 448 -26.13 -6.24 8.62
C GLY A 448 -27.19 -7.12 9.29
N GLY A 449 -27.14 -7.19 10.62
CA GLY A 449 -28.08 -7.93 11.46
C GLY A 449 -28.83 -7.06 12.47
N LYS A 450 -29.74 -7.70 13.19
CA LYS A 450 -30.42 -7.16 14.39
C LYS A 450 -30.40 -8.24 15.47
N SER A 451 -29.19 -8.61 15.91
CA SER A 451 -28.96 -9.74 16.80
C SER A 451 -29.62 -9.56 18.16
N SER A 452 -29.96 -10.68 18.80
CA SER A 452 -30.58 -10.71 20.13
C SER A 452 -29.62 -11.31 21.17
N LEU A 453 -29.45 -10.64 22.30
CA LEU A 453 -28.91 -11.21 23.54
C LEU A 453 -30.10 -11.57 24.43
N ILE A 454 -30.21 -12.84 24.86
CA ILE A 454 -31.33 -13.34 25.66
C ILE A 454 -30.80 -13.71 27.05
N ILE A 455 -31.34 -13.09 28.08
CA ILE A 455 -30.93 -13.24 29.49
C ILE A 455 -32.10 -13.89 30.24
N PHE A 456 -31.91 -15.13 30.65
CA PHE A 456 -32.87 -15.91 31.43
C PHE A 456 -32.80 -15.54 32.93
N ASP A 457 -33.75 -16.04 33.70
CA ASP A 457 -33.90 -15.74 35.14
C ASP A 457 -32.77 -16.29 36.02
N ASP A 458 -32.08 -17.33 35.54
CA ASP A 458 -30.94 -17.97 36.19
C ASP A 458 -29.58 -17.37 35.81
N ALA A 459 -29.56 -16.32 34.98
CA ALA A 459 -28.33 -15.69 34.54
C ALA A 459 -27.63 -14.92 35.68
N ASP A 460 -26.31 -15.04 35.75
CA ASP A 460 -25.49 -14.15 36.57
C ASP A 460 -25.62 -12.71 36.05
N ILE A 461 -26.14 -11.82 36.89
CA ILE A 461 -26.52 -10.47 36.45
C ILE A 461 -25.31 -9.62 36.05
N ASP A 462 -24.17 -9.80 36.72
CA ASP A 462 -22.96 -9.03 36.41
C ASP A 462 -22.34 -9.43 35.07
N SER A 463 -22.35 -10.72 34.77
CA SER A 463 -21.98 -11.26 33.46
C SER A 463 -22.96 -10.82 32.38
N ALA A 464 -24.27 -10.85 32.67
CA ALA A 464 -25.31 -10.41 31.74
C ALA A 464 -25.13 -8.93 31.35
N VAL A 465 -24.93 -8.05 32.34
CA VAL A 465 -24.70 -6.62 32.11
C VAL A 465 -23.40 -6.40 31.34
N SER A 466 -22.31 -7.07 31.72
CA SER A 466 -21.02 -6.92 31.03
C SER A 466 -21.05 -7.45 29.60
N GLY A 467 -21.75 -8.56 29.36
CA GLY A 467 -22.01 -9.09 28.02
C GLY A 467 -22.85 -8.13 27.17
N ALA A 468 -23.88 -7.51 27.75
CA ALA A 468 -24.67 -6.49 27.05
C ALA A 468 -23.86 -5.23 26.72
N MET A 469 -22.96 -4.80 27.63
CA MET A 469 -22.04 -3.69 27.40
C MET A 469 -21.11 -3.98 26.21
N MET A 470 -20.40 -5.11 26.25
CA MET A 470 -19.51 -5.54 25.17
C MET A 470 -20.28 -5.65 23.84
N ALA A 471 -21.45 -6.30 23.86
CA ALA A 471 -22.20 -6.59 22.66
C ALA A 471 -22.97 -5.41 22.06
N ASN A 472 -22.88 -4.19 22.64
CA ASN A 472 -23.57 -3.01 22.13
C ASN A 472 -22.67 -1.77 21.96
N PHE A 473 -21.63 -1.62 22.78
CA PHE A 473 -20.80 -0.41 22.79
C PHE A 473 -19.42 -0.57 22.16
N PHE A 474 -18.95 -1.80 21.94
CA PHE A 474 -17.70 -2.07 21.24
C PHE A 474 -17.74 -1.44 19.83
N SER A 475 -16.64 -0.81 19.41
CA SER A 475 -16.52 -0.07 18.15
C SER A 475 -17.65 0.96 17.92
N GLN A 476 -18.07 1.65 18.99
CA GLN A 476 -19.18 2.62 19.01
C GLN A 476 -20.52 2.01 18.53
N GLY A 477 -20.70 0.70 18.70
CA GLY A 477 -21.89 -0.03 18.23
C GLY A 477 -21.96 -0.20 16.70
N GLN A 478 -20.89 0.10 15.98
CA GLN A 478 -20.81 -0.02 14.51
C GLN A 478 -20.46 -1.46 14.09
N VAL A 479 -21.18 -2.45 14.62
CA VAL A 479 -20.89 -3.88 14.42
C VAL A 479 -22.09 -4.56 13.75
N CYS A 480 -21.86 -5.38 12.72
CA CYS A 480 -22.97 -6.06 12.03
C CYS A 480 -23.70 -7.08 12.91
N THR A 481 -23.00 -7.66 13.88
CA THR A 481 -23.50 -8.65 14.85
C THR A 481 -23.88 -8.04 16.21
N ASN A 482 -23.92 -6.71 16.34
CA ASN A 482 -24.27 -6.02 17.59
C ASN A 482 -25.59 -6.57 18.15
N ALA A 483 -25.62 -6.90 19.43
CA ALA A 483 -26.79 -7.45 20.12
C ALA A 483 -27.82 -6.37 20.46
N SER A 484 -28.25 -5.64 19.42
CA SER A 484 -29.13 -4.48 19.49
C SER A 484 -30.52 -4.74 20.05
N LYS A 485 -30.88 -6.00 20.32
CA LYS A 485 -32.03 -6.40 21.13
C LYS A 485 -31.54 -7.16 22.35
N VAL A 486 -31.59 -6.54 23.52
CA VAL A 486 -31.31 -7.22 24.79
C VAL A 486 -32.65 -7.61 25.41
N LEU A 487 -32.94 -8.91 25.43
CA LEU A 487 -34.18 -9.48 25.95
C LEU A 487 -33.90 -10.06 27.34
N VAL A 488 -34.43 -9.42 28.37
CA VAL A 488 -34.16 -9.77 29.77
C VAL A 488 -35.42 -10.37 30.40
N HIS A 489 -35.26 -11.48 31.12
CA HIS A 489 -36.35 -12.07 31.87
C HIS A 489 -36.92 -11.06 32.87
N ARG A 490 -38.26 -11.01 33.01
CA ARG A 490 -38.97 -9.96 33.77
C ARG A 490 -38.47 -9.84 35.22
N SER A 491 -38.06 -10.93 35.85
CA SER A 491 -37.53 -10.93 37.23
C SER A 491 -36.23 -10.15 37.40
N LEU A 492 -35.45 -9.94 36.32
CA LEU A 492 -34.14 -9.28 36.37
C LEU A 492 -34.13 -7.87 35.77
N VAL A 493 -35.21 -7.44 35.12
CA VAL A 493 -35.24 -6.20 34.29
C VAL A 493 -34.81 -4.97 35.08
N ASP A 494 -35.40 -4.73 36.25
CA ASP A 494 -35.17 -3.49 37.00
C ASP A 494 -33.71 -3.37 37.47
N GLU A 495 -33.17 -4.48 38.01
CA GLU A 495 -31.79 -4.53 38.47
C GLU A 495 -30.81 -4.44 37.30
N PHE A 496 -31.08 -5.15 36.20
CA PHE A 496 -30.26 -5.15 35.01
C PHE A 496 -30.18 -3.74 34.39
N VAL A 497 -31.32 -3.06 34.23
CA VAL A 497 -31.37 -1.71 33.67
C VAL A 497 -30.62 -0.71 34.55
N THR A 498 -30.76 -0.83 35.87
CA THR A 498 -30.04 0.01 36.83
C THR A 498 -28.53 -0.12 36.66
N ARG A 499 -28.00 -1.35 36.74
CA ARG A 499 -26.56 -1.62 36.58
C ARG A 499 -26.04 -1.26 35.19
N LEU A 500 -26.82 -1.54 34.14
CA LEU A 500 -26.45 -1.18 32.76
C LEU A 500 -26.30 0.34 32.61
N ARG A 501 -27.25 1.12 33.15
CA ARG A 501 -27.20 2.58 33.11
C ARG A 501 -25.97 3.13 33.82
N GLU A 502 -25.61 2.56 34.98
CA GLU A 502 -24.41 2.95 35.71
C GLU A 502 -23.15 2.71 34.85
N LYS A 503 -23.01 1.51 34.26
CA LYS A 503 -21.84 1.18 33.43
C LYS A 503 -21.76 2.01 32.15
N THR A 504 -22.88 2.27 31.47
CA THR A 504 -22.89 3.11 30.27
C THR A 504 -22.55 4.57 30.60
N SER A 505 -23.07 5.11 31.69
CA SER A 505 -22.81 6.49 32.11
C SER A 505 -21.35 6.71 32.54
N ALA A 506 -20.67 5.65 32.97
CA ALA A 506 -19.25 5.68 33.33
C ALA A 506 -18.28 5.55 32.13
N MET A 507 -18.78 5.31 30.91
CA MET A 507 -17.92 5.15 29.74
C MET A 507 -17.23 6.47 29.36
N ARG A 508 -15.90 6.42 29.16
CA ARG A 508 -15.13 7.56 28.67
C ARG A 508 -15.29 7.72 27.16
N VAL A 509 -16.06 8.73 26.76
CA VAL A 509 -16.10 9.23 25.38
C VAL A 509 -14.96 10.22 25.21
N GLY A 510 -14.16 10.10 24.15
CA GLY A 510 -12.98 10.94 23.99
C GLY A 510 -12.23 10.75 22.69
N ASP A 511 -11.02 11.29 22.66
CA ASP A 511 -10.10 11.09 21.55
C ASP A 511 -9.75 9.59 21.44
N PRO A 512 -10.03 8.94 20.29
CA PRO A 512 -9.80 7.51 20.13
C PRO A 512 -8.31 7.11 20.22
N LEU A 513 -7.36 8.05 20.08
CA LEU A 513 -5.93 7.77 20.29
C LEU A 513 -5.50 7.72 21.76
N GLU A 514 -6.36 8.15 22.69
CA GLU A 514 -6.09 8.09 24.13
C GLU A 514 -6.44 6.70 24.69
N GLU A 515 -5.54 6.12 25.49
CA GLU A 515 -5.62 4.72 25.94
C GLU A 515 -6.87 4.41 26.78
N GLU A 516 -7.35 5.36 27.58
CA GLU A 516 -8.51 5.13 28.43
C GLU A 516 -9.84 5.46 27.73
N THR A 517 -9.83 5.95 26.50
CA THR A 517 -11.06 6.15 25.71
C THR A 517 -11.73 4.81 25.44
N LYS A 518 -13.04 4.74 25.70
CA LYS A 518 -13.88 3.56 25.48
C LYS A 518 -14.90 3.75 24.36
N VAL A 519 -15.15 5.00 23.95
CA VAL A 519 -16.04 5.35 22.84
C VAL A 519 -15.35 6.41 22.02
N GLY A 520 -14.96 6.05 20.80
CA GLY A 520 -14.32 6.96 19.84
C GLY A 520 -15.34 7.73 18.98
N ALA A 521 -14.92 8.10 17.78
CA ALA A 521 -15.77 8.79 16.81
C ALA A 521 -16.64 7.81 16.01
N HIS A 522 -17.81 8.27 15.55
CA HIS A 522 -18.50 7.62 14.44
C HIS A 522 -17.73 7.85 13.14
N ILE A 523 -17.81 6.90 12.20
CA ILE A 523 -17.04 6.93 10.94
C ILE A 523 -17.24 8.21 10.12
N SER A 524 -18.42 8.84 10.22
CA SER A 524 -18.73 10.06 9.49
C SER A 524 -19.85 10.84 10.16
N ARG A 525 -19.94 12.14 9.84
CA ARG A 525 -21.04 12.98 10.27
C ARG A 525 -22.40 12.44 9.81
N GLN A 526 -22.48 11.99 8.56
CA GLN A 526 -23.70 11.41 8.01
C GLN A 526 -24.13 10.14 8.77
N HIS A 527 -23.18 9.29 9.17
CA HIS A 527 -23.51 8.11 9.98
C HIS A 527 -24.03 8.51 11.36
N MET A 528 -23.37 9.46 12.03
CA MET A 528 -23.82 10.00 13.32
C MET A 528 -25.23 10.59 13.23
N ASP A 529 -25.52 11.40 12.20
CA ASP A 529 -26.85 11.99 12.00
C ASP A 529 -27.92 10.90 11.76
N ASN A 530 -27.57 9.80 11.09
CA ASN A 530 -28.47 8.66 10.92
C ASN A 530 -28.73 7.91 12.24
N VAL A 531 -27.69 7.71 13.07
CA VAL A 531 -27.87 7.12 14.41
C VAL A 531 -28.77 8.02 15.25
N LYS A 532 -28.56 9.34 15.21
CA LYS A 532 -29.37 10.31 15.95
C LYS A 532 -30.85 10.27 15.53
N LYS A 533 -31.16 10.13 14.24
CA LYS A 533 -32.55 9.95 13.78
C LYS A 533 -33.23 8.73 14.41
N TYR A 534 -32.51 7.62 14.61
CA TYR A 534 -33.09 6.46 15.30
C TYR A 534 -33.33 6.69 16.79
N ILE A 535 -32.56 7.59 17.42
CA ILE A 535 -32.73 7.96 18.84
C ILE A 535 -33.91 8.93 19.00
N ASP A 536 -34.00 9.93 18.11
CA ASP A 536 -34.98 11.01 18.20
C ASP A 536 -36.41 10.56 17.79
N GLY A 537 -36.53 9.46 17.04
CA GLY A 537 -37.79 8.96 16.47
C GLY A 537 -38.17 9.65 15.16
#